data_AF-A0A3P6S8V1-F1
#
_entry.id   AF-A0A3P6S8V1-F1
#
_cell.length_a   1.000
_cell.length_b   1.000
_cell.length_c   1.000
_cell.angle_alpha   90.00
_cell.angle_beta   90.00
_cell.angle_gamma   90.00
#
_symmetry.space_group_name_H-M   'P 1'
#
loop_
_entity.id
_entity.type
_entity.pdbx_description
1 polymer ?
#
loop_
_entity_poly.entity_id
_entity_poly.type
_entity_poly.pdbx_seq_one_letter_code
_entity_poly.pdbx_strand_id
1 'polypeptide(L)'
;MLGQLFYANLSMPGQLEKAVHLGFCDQHEHLWTHSKDLSRVANRFQVLYYALSICTLGIFRLLLHWKPDWYIKVRATRCAHDVAQYINVIDEHNVEAFRPVRVHTKENGASPTLPKGDGTMKKVDYIRYFTFRKLKYIWKTEVDEWVSSADLDSHIPIKHFQSVLESGTGLTEEEVQCRRVTYGSNLIDVKLKPILVLIFIEAISPFYIFQVFSVSIWFSDEYEYYASIIVLMSVMSIAIDVYQTRLVFYYWFSFFFSKSVYRSQERKLRSMVQSSNEVDVLRADGVKTINSEEVGEDFF
;
A
#
# COMPACT_ATOMS: atom_id res chain seq x y z
N MET A 1 28.46 -1.07 18.66
CA MET A 1 28.66 -2.05 19.77
C MET A 1 27.50 -2.10 20.76
N LEU A 2 26.83 -0.98 21.10
CA LEU A 2 25.60 -0.97 21.93
C LEU A 2 24.34 -1.54 21.25
N GLY A 3 24.29 -1.60 19.91
CA GLY A 3 23.17 -2.15 19.16
C GLY A 3 23.07 -3.69 19.14
N GLN A 4 24.17 -4.42 19.39
CA GLN A 4 24.16 -5.89 19.36
C GLN A 4 23.78 -6.51 20.72
N LEU A 5 24.04 -5.83 21.84
CA LEU A 5 23.68 -6.32 23.17
C LEU A 5 22.17 -6.25 23.46
N PHE A 6 21.41 -5.42 22.73
CA PHE A 6 19.96 -5.38 22.83
C PHE A 6 19.26 -6.50 22.04
N TYR A 7 19.94 -7.09 21.05
CA TYR A 7 19.41 -8.17 20.20
C TYR A 7 19.49 -9.55 20.86
N ALA A 8 20.44 -9.78 21.77
CA ALA A 8 20.72 -11.10 22.31
C ALA A 8 19.79 -11.57 23.45
N ASN A 9 18.99 -10.68 24.06
CA ASN A 9 18.27 -10.97 25.30
C ASN A 9 16.74 -11.14 25.15
N LEU A 10 16.23 -11.31 23.93
CA LEU A 10 14.81 -11.55 23.64
C LEU A 10 14.60 -12.77 22.74
N SER A 11 15.39 -13.82 22.96
CA SER A 11 15.13 -15.14 22.38
C SER A 11 14.02 -15.83 23.19
N MET A 12 12.81 -15.88 22.62
CA MET A 12 11.77 -16.85 22.97
C MET A 12 11.36 -17.56 21.67
N PRO A 13 11.18 -18.89 21.69
CA PRO A 13 11.22 -19.73 20.50
C PRO A 13 9.88 -19.80 19.75
N GLY A 14 9.93 -19.85 18.43
CA GLY A 14 9.17 -20.87 17.68
C GLY A 14 7.83 -20.53 17.01
N GLN A 15 7.31 -19.28 17.02
CA GLN A 15 5.99 -19.02 16.40
C GLN A 15 5.80 -17.66 15.71
N LEU A 16 6.84 -16.82 15.63
CA LEU A 16 6.73 -15.41 15.19
C LEU A 16 7.31 -15.13 13.81
N GLU A 17 7.95 -16.12 13.19
CA GLU A 17 8.53 -16.03 11.86
C GLU A 17 7.72 -16.91 10.92
N LYS A 18 7.13 -16.31 9.89
CA LYS A 18 6.53 -17.06 8.79
C LYS A 18 7.17 -16.58 7.49
N ALA A 19 7.92 -17.48 6.86
CA ALA A 19 8.22 -17.35 5.44
C ALA A 19 6.90 -17.49 4.70
N VAL A 20 6.59 -16.52 3.84
CA VAL A 20 5.43 -16.60 2.96
C VAL A 20 5.96 -16.73 1.54
N HIS A 21 5.47 -17.74 0.83
CA HIS A 21 5.69 -17.85 -0.60
C HIS A 21 4.77 -16.85 -1.29
N LEU A 22 5.34 -15.79 -1.86
CA LEU A 22 4.60 -14.82 -2.67
C LEU A 22 4.78 -15.22 -4.13
N GLY A 23 3.69 -15.48 -4.85
CA GLY A 23 3.70 -16.26 -6.10
C GLY A 23 4.49 -15.75 -7.33
N PHE A 24 4.45 -16.64 -8.34
CA PHE A 24 4.98 -16.66 -9.71
C PHE A 24 6.49 -16.70 -9.96
N CYS A 25 7.30 -16.22 -9.03
CA CYS A 25 8.73 -16.46 -9.00
C CYS A 25 9.01 -16.97 -7.59
N ASP A 26 9.67 -18.12 -7.41
CA ASP A 26 10.05 -18.68 -6.11
C ASP A 26 10.88 -17.66 -5.28
N GLN A 27 10.21 -16.66 -4.72
CA GLN A 27 10.80 -15.62 -3.90
C GLN A 27 10.36 -15.86 -2.46
N HIS A 28 11.34 -16.19 -1.62
CA HIS A 28 11.13 -16.41 -0.20
C HIS A 28 11.21 -15.06 0.51
N GLU A 29 10.06 -14.42 0.75
CA GLU A 29 9.99 -13.22 1.60
C GLU A 29 9.64 -13.63 3.05
N HIS A 30 10.40 -13.09 4.00
CA HIS A 30 10.16 -13.34 5.43
C HIS A 30 9.23 -12.27 5.98
N LEU A 31 8.05 -12.69 6.45
CA LEU A 31 7.09 -11.79 7.08
C LEU A 31 7.24 -11.80 8.59
N TRP A 32 7.17 -10.60 9.12
CA TRP A 32 7.37 -10.30 10.52
C TRP A 32 6.23 -9.41 10.99
N THR A 33 5.39 -9.89 11.89
CA THR A 33 4.24 -9.10 12.34
C THR A 33 4.52 -8.31 13.61
N HIS A 34 3.98 -7.11 13.63
CA HIS A 34 4.15 -6.14 14.70
C HIS A 34 2.78 -5.58 15.12
N SER A 35 2.44 -5.71 16.40
CA SER A 35 1.23 -5.10 16.97
C SER A 35 1.67 -3.86 17.72
N LYS A 36 0.84 -2.82 17.63
CA LYS A 36 0.91 -1.67 18.53
C LYS A 36 0.00 -1.91 19.74
N ASP A 37 0.06 -3.08 20.37
CA ASP A 37 -0.69 -3.31 21.60
C ASP A 37 -0.17 -2.36 22.69
N LEU A 38 -0.92 -1.28 22.84
CA LEU A 38 -0.60 -0.08 23.60
C LEU A 38 -0.79 -0.28 25.11
N SER A 39 -1.14 -1.49 25.56
CA SER A 39 -1.68 -1.72 26.91
C SER A 39 -0.66 -2.19 27.95
N ARG A 40 0.53 -2.70 27.58
CA ARG A 40 1.51 -3.19 28.58
C ARG A 40 2.96 -2.74 28.43
N VAL A 41 3.41 -2.30 27.25
CA VAL A 41 4.82 -1.88 27.02
C VAL A 41 4.95 -0.38 26.75
N ALA A 42 3.82 0.34 26.73
CA ALA A 42 3.71 1.69 26.19
C ALA A 42 4.32 2.81 27.04
N ASN A 43 4.63 2.64 28.33
CA ASN A 43 5.01 3.81 29.13
C ASN A 43 6.48 4.21 29.02
N ARG A 44 7.45 3.29 29.06
CA ARG A 44 8.87 3.67 29.20
C ARG A 44 9.50 4.25 27.93
N PHE A 45 9.30 3.61 26.78
CA PHE A 45 9.89 4.08 25.51
C PHE A 45 9.15 5.29 24.95
N GLN A 46 7.85 5.41 25.20
CA GLN A 46 7.04 6.55 24.78
C GLN A 46 7.36 7.80 25.61
N VAL A 47 7.53 7.66 26.94
CA VAL A 47 8.00 8.77 27.79
C VAL A 47 9.41 9.19 27.38
N LEU A 48 10.33 8.25 27.15
CA LEU A 48 11.67 8.55 26.65
C LEU A 48 11.62 9.30 25.30
N TYR A 49 10.78 8.85 24.36
CA TYR A 49 10.56 9.51 23.08
C TYR A 49 10.07 10.96 23.23
N TYR A 50 9.06 11.19 24.08
CA TYR A 50 8.55 12.55 24.31
C TYR A 50 9.56 13.43 25.06
N ALA A 51 10.29 12.88 26.03
CA ALA A 51 11.35 13.59 26.75
C ALA A 51 12.49 14.03 25.81
N LEU A 52 12.98 13.13 24.95
CA LEU A 52 13.96 13.46 23.90
C LEU A 52 13.40 14.45 22.87
N SER A 53 12.12 14.34 22.51
CA SER A 53 11.49 15.30 21.61
C SER A 53 11.39 16.71 22.20
N ILE A 54 11.11 16.83 23.50
CA ILE A 54 11.05 18.12 24.20
C ILE A 54 12.45 18.69 24.37
N CYS A 55 13.42 17.86 24.79
CA CYS A 55 14.82 18.28 24.99
C CYS A 55 15.50 18.77 23.70
N THR A 56 15.11 18.23 22.55
CA THR A 56 15.64 18.63 21.24
C THR A 56 14.78 19.67 20.52
N LEU A 57 13.82 20.30 21.21
CA LEU A 57 12.88 21.27 20.65
C LEU A 57 12.18 20.77 19.37
N GLY A 58 11.92 19.46 19.28
CA GLY A 58 11.26 18.82 18.14
C GLY A 58 12.17 18.36 17.01
N ILE A 59 13.48 18.65 17.02
CA ILE A 59 14.44 18.19 16.00
C ILE A 59 14.47 16.66 15.93
N PHE A 60 14.42 15.97 17.08
CA PHE A 60 14.36 14.52 17.12
C PHE A 60 13.12 13.98 16.40
N ARG A 61 11.95 14.62 16.58
CA ARG A 61 10.70 14.21 15.92
C ARG A 61 10.77 14.40 14.40
N LEU A 62 11.49 15.41 13.94
CA LEU A 62 11.73 15.68 12.53
C LEU A 62 12.65 14.61 11.90
N LEU A 63 13.71 14.19 12.59
CA LEU A 63 14.55 13.05 12.20
C LEU A 63 13.74 11.73 12.15
N LEU A 64 12.90 11.53 13.17
CA LEU A 64 11.74 10.63 13.21
C LEU A 64 10.98 10.51 11.87
N HIS A 65 10.62 11.65 11.31
CA HIS A 65 9.78 11.73 10.13
C HIS A 65 10.49 11.23 8.86
N TRP A 66 11.80 11.47 8.72
CA TRP A 66 12.58 10.99 7.57
C TRP A 66 12.87 9.49 7.59
N LYS A 67 12.81 8.85 8.76
CA LYS A 67 13.02 7.40 8.93
C LYS A 67 11.78 6.76 9.56
N PRO A 68 10.68 6.57 8.80
CA PRO A 68 9.46 5.97 9.31
C PRO A 68 9.67 4.55 9.86
N ASP A 69 10.64 3.80 9.34
CA ASP A 69 10.97 2.46 9.84
C ASP A 69 11.50 2.50 11.28
N TRP A 70 12.31 3.51 11.61
CA TRP A 70 12.81 3.71 12.98
C TRP A 70 11.68 4.14 13.91
N TYR A 71 10.79 5.01 13.44
CA TYR A 71 9.60 5.41 14.18
C TYR A 71 8.75 4.20 14.59
N ILE A 72 8.57 3.23 13.69
CA ILE A 72 7.77 2.03 13.96
C ILE A 72 8.56 1.07 14.85
N LYS A 73 9.84 0.78 14.56
CA LYS A 73 10.69 -0.09 15.40
C LYS A 73 10.78 0.35 16.86
N VAL A 74 10.84 1.66 17.11
CA VAL A 74 10.91 2.20 18.48
C VAL A 74 9.59 2.02 19.26
N ARG A 75 8.45 1.90 18.57
CA ARG A 75 7.12 1.79 19.20
C ARG A 75 6.46 0.41 19.09
N ALA A 76 6.94 -0.43 18.18
CA ALA A 76 6.30 -1.68 17.83
C ALA A 76 6.80 -2.82 18.70
N THR A 77 5.89 -3.71 19.10
CA THR A 77 6.23 -4.98 19.74
C THR A 77 5.91 -6.12 18.77
N ARG A 78 6.68 -7.21 18.78
CA ARG A 78 6.37 -8.41 18.01
C ARG A 78 5.04 -8.98 18.51
N CYS A 79 4.17 -9.41 17.61
CA CYS A 79 2.87 -9.98 17.96
C CYS A 79 2.51 -11.16 17.07
N ALA A 80 1.45 -11.88 17.42
CA ALA A 80 0.86 -12.85 16.51
C ALA A 80 0.24 -12.16 15.28
N HIS A 81 0.25 -12.86 14.15
CA HIS A 81 -0.23 -12.34 12.86
C HIS A 81 -1.73 -11.97 12.91
N ASP A 82 -2.51 -12.66 13.75
CA ASP A 82 -3.95 -12.43 13.89
C ASP A 82 -4.33 -11.09 14.57
N VAL A 83 -3.43 -10.50 15.36
CA VAL A 83 -3.66 -9.20 16.03
C VAL A 83 -2.81 -8.07 15.45
N ALA A 84 -2.00 -8.37 14.43
CA ALA A 84 -1.05 -7.43 13.85
C ALA A 84 -1.73 -6.18 13.25
N GLN A 85 -1.26 -5.00 13.65
CA GLN A 85 -1.66 -3.74 13.02
C GLN A 85 -0.67 -3.31 11.94
N TYR A 86 0.58 -3.78 12.05
CA TYR A 86 1.64 -3.53 11.09
C TYR A 86 2.34 -4.84 10.74
N ILE A 87 2.76 -4.94 9.49
CA ILE A 87 3.54 -6.06 8.99
C ILE A 87 4.84 -5.49 8.49
N ASN A 88 5.94 -6.06 8.94
CA ASN A 88 7.26 -5.85 8.37
C ASN A 88 7.46 -6.93 7.30
N VAL A 89 7.60 -6.51 6.06
CA VAL A 89 7.91 -7.36 4.92
C VAL A 89 9.41 -7.22 4.68
N ILE A 90 10.15 -8.34 4.70
CA ILE A 90 11.57 -8.35 4.37
C ILE A 90 11.73 -9.02 3.01
N ASP A 91 12.17 -8.22 2.05
CA ASP A 91 12.51 -8.67 0.70
C ASP A 91 13.81 -9.49 0.70
N GLU A 92 14.08 -10.24 -0.37
CA GLU A 92 15.30 -11.07 -0.52
C GLU A 92 16.60 -10.27 -0.37
N HIS A 93 16.54 -8.98 -0.70
CA HIS A 93 17.65 -8.03 -0.55
C HIS A 93 17.83 -7.52 0.89
N ASN A 94 17.17 -8.14 1.88
CA ASN A 94 17.13 -7.72 3.28
C ASN A 94 16.64 -6.27 3.46
N VAL A 95 15.76 -5.83 2.55
CA VAL A 95 15.12 -4.51 2.61
C VAL A 95 13.82 -4.65 3.39
N GLU A 96 13.78 -4.03 4.57
CA GLU A 96 12.60 -4.02 5.43
C GLU A 96 11.58 -2.98 4.97
N ALA A 97 10.31 -3.35 4.92
CA ALA A 97 9.21 -2.47 4.57
C ALA A 97 8.04 -2.65 5.54
N PHE A 98 7.74 -1.63 6.34
CA PHE A 98 6.58 -1.64 7.22
C PHE A 98 5.31 -1.22 6.47
N ARG A 99 4.26 -2.05 6.56
CA ARG A 99 2.95 -1.83 5.95
C ARG A 99 1.83 -1.95 6.99
N PRO A 100 0.86 -1.03 7.00
CA PRO A 100 -0.29 -1.15 7.88
C PRO A 100 -1.24 -2.26 7.38
N VAL A 101 -1.76 -3.05 8.31
CA VAL A 101 -2.86 -3.98 8.05
C VAL A 101 -4.16 -3.20 8.02
N ARG A 102 -4.96 -3.44 6.98
CA ARG A 102 -6.29 -2.88 6.81
C ARG A 102 -7.32 -3.99 6.97
N VAL A 103 -8.53 -3.61 7.36
CA VAL A 103 -9.64 -4.54 7.54
C VAL A 103 -10.78 -4.07 6.63
N HIS A 104 -11.21 -4.92 5.71
CA HIS A 104 -12.49 -4.75 5.03
C HIS A 104 -13.57 -5.37 5.91
N THR A 105 -14.58 -4.56 6.25
CA THR A 105 -15.83 -5.00 6.90
C THR A 105 -16.96 -4.86 5.89
N LYS A 106 -18.15 -5.36 6.20
CA LYS A 106 -19.36 -5.21 5.38
C LYS A 106 -19.51 -3.77 4.89
N GLU A 107 -19.54 -3.60 3.57
CA GLU A 107 -19.72 -2.31 2.89
C GLU A 107 -21.02 -2.39 2.12
N ASN A 108 -21.94 -1.43 2.33
CA ASN A 108 -23.27 -1.37 1.69
C ASN A 108 -24.11 -2.66 1.83
N GLY A 109 -23.97 -3.41 2.94
CA GLY A 109 -24.71 -4.66 3.18
C GLY A 109 -24.10 -5.90 2.50
N ALA A 110 -23.14 -5.73 1.59
CA ALA A 110 -22.38 -6.83 1.00
C ALA A 110 -21.28 -7.27 1.97
N SER A 111 -21.26 -8.57 2.28
CA SER A 111 -20.21 -9.18 3.12
C SER A 111 -19.06 -9.63 2.23
N PRO A 112 -17.80 -9.40 2.63
CA PRO A 112 -16.67 -9.82 1.82
C PRO A 112 -16.66 -11.35 1.67
N THR A 113 -16.35 -11.82 0.46
CA THR A 113 -16.31 -13.25 0.13
C THR A 113 -14.90 -13.72 -0.13
N LEU A 114 -14.57 -14.92 0.35
CA LEU A 114 -13.32 -15.62 0.07
C LEU A 114 -13.61 -16.92 -0.69
N PRO A 115 -12.87 -17.23 -1.76
CA PRO A 115 -12.98 -18.53 -2.41
C PRO A 115 -12.41 -19.60 -1.50
N LYS A 116 -13.15 -20.70 -1.40
CA LYS A 116 -12.67 -21.96 -0.83
C LYS A 116 -12.01 -22.76 -1.96
N GLY A 117 -11.09 -23.67 -1.64
CA GLY A 117 -10.42 -24.54 -2.63
C GLY A 117 -11.38 -25.41 -3.47
N ASP A 118 -12.65 -25.47 -3.10
CA ASP A 118 -13.72 -26.16 -3.84
C ASP A 118 -14.39 -25.26 -4.92
N GLY A 119 -13.96 -23.99 -5.06
CA GLY A 119 -14.58 -22.99 -5.95
C GLY A 119 -15.76 -22.23 -5.35
N THR A 120 -16.28 -22.66 -4.20
CA THR A 120 -17.39 -21.99 -3.51
C THR A 120 -16.93 -20.74 -2.76
N MET A 121 -17.67 -19.64 -2.89
CA MET A 121 -17.41 -18.39 -2.16
C MET A 121 -18.02 -18.43 -0.75
N LYS A 122 -17.19 -18.32 0.28
CA LYS A 122 -17.62 -18.20 1.68
C LYS A 122 -17.75 -16.73 2.05
N LYS A 123 -18.97 -16.31 2.45
CA LYS A 123 -19.19 -14.99 3.04
C LYS A 123 -18.53 -14.94 4.42
N VAL A 124 -17.66 -13.95 4.65
CA VAL A 124 -16.95 -13.73 5.92
C VAL A 124 -17.34 -12.35 6.45
N ASP A 125 -17.37 -12.18 7.78
CA ASP A 125 -17.78 -10.91 8.38
C ASP A 125 -16.72 -9.80 8.20
N TYR A 126 -15.44 -10.18 8.16
CA TYR A 126 -14.33 -9.26 7.92
C TYR A 126 -13.15 -9.97 7.25
N ILE A 127 -12.38 -9.22 6.46
CA ILE A 127 -11.12 -9.68 5.84
C ILE A 127 -10.00 -8.71 6.23
N ARG A 128 -8.88 -9.27 6.68
CA ARG A 128 -7.65 -8.51 6.94
C ARG A 128 -6.72 -8.61 5.75
N TYR A 129 -6.21 -7.47 5.28
CA TYR A 129 -5.31 -7.43 4.13
C TYR A 129 -4.23 -6.37 4.31
N PHE A 130 -3.11 -6.53 3.61
CA PHE A 130 -2.13 -5.48 3.45
C PHE A 130 -1.74 -5.33 1.98
N THR A 131 -1.13 -4.21 1.63
CA THR A 131 -0.66 -3.97 0.27
C THR A 131 0.85 -3.79 0.27
N PHE A 132 1.54 -4.62 -0.52
CA PHE A 132 2.98 -4.53 -0.73
C PHE A 132 3.28 -4.57 -2.22
N ARG A 133 4.14 -3.67 -2.71
CA ARG A 133 4.46 -3.52 -4.14
C ARG A 133 3.23 -3.46 -5.07
N LYS A 134 2.13 -2.85 -4.60
CA LYS A 134 0.81 -2.78 -5.28
C LYS A 134 0.04 -4.11 -5.40
N LEU A 135 0.53 -5.17 -4.78
CA LEU A 135 -0.17 -6.44 -4.63
C LEU A 135 -0.92 -6.49 -3.28
N LYS A 136 -2.13 -7.03 -3.29
CA LYS A 136 -2.98 -7.20 -2.11
C LYS A 136 -2.77 -8.61 -1.55
N TYR A 137 -2.44 -8.69 -0.28
CA TYR A 137 -2.26 -9.95 0.45
C TYR A 137 -3.33 -10.07 1.52
N ILE A 138 -4.02 -11.19 1.56
CA ILE A 138 -5.16 -11.47 2.41
C ILE A 138 -4.78 -12.50 3.48
N TRP A 139 -5.25 -12.27 4.71
CA TRP A 139 -5.03 -13.18 5.82
C TRP A 139 -6.00 -14.36 5.77
N LYS A 140 -5.46 -15.58 5.76
CA LYS A 140 -6.27 -16.81 5.87
C LYS A 140 -6.14 -17.42 7.26
N THR A 141 -7.17 -17.24 8.09
CA THR A 141 -7.21 -17.75 9.47
C THR A 141 -7.07 -19.28 9.55
N GLU A 142 -7.54 -20.02 8.54
CA GLU A 142 -7.52 -21.49 8.53
C GLU A 142 -6.12 -22.08 8.38
N VAL A 143 -5.24 -21.39 7.66
CA VAL A 143 -3.84 -21.81 7.38
C VAL A 143 -2.83 -20.95 8.17
N ASP A 144 -3.33 -19.90 8.83
CA ASP A 144 -2.53 -18.92 9.57
C ASP A 144 -1.45 -18.29 8.65
N GLU A 145 -1.79 -18.04 7.39
CA GLU A 145 -0.86 -17.57 6.35
C GLU A 145 -1.41 -16.34 5.59
N TRP A 146 -0.51 -15.48 5.12
CA TRP A 146 -0.83 -14.39 4.20
C TRP A 146 -0.76 -14.91 2.76
N VAL A 147 -1.86 -14.87 2.04
CA VAL A 147 -1.95 -15.39 0.67
C VAL A 147 -2.19 -14.24 -0.30
N SER A 148 -1.53 -14.26 -1.46
CA SER A 148 -1.81 -13.31 -2.54
C SER A 148 -3.23 -13.47 -3.05
N SER A 149 -3.85 -12.40 -3.55
CA SER A 149 -5.14 -12.53 -4.23
C SER A 149 -5.08 -13.50 -5.42
N ALA A 150 -3.93 -13.60 -6.10
CA ALA A 150 -3.76 -14.53 -7.22
C ALA A 150 -3.66 -16.01 -6.76
N ASP A 151 -2.93 -16.26 -5.68
CA ASP A 151 -2.75 -17.60 -5.14
C ASP A 151 -4.06 -18.13 -4.55
N LEU A 152 -4.89 -17.23 -4.00
CA LEU A 152 -6.22 -17.53 -3.49
C LEU A 152 -7.13 -18.14 -4.58
N ASP A 153 -7.04 -17.65 -5.81
CA ASP A 153 -7.83 -18.15 -6.95
C ASP A 153 -7.18 -19.37 -7.63
N SER A 154 -5.86 -19.53 -7.51
CA SER A 154 -5.12 -20.64 -8.11
C SER A 154 -5.57 -22.03 -7.59
N HIS A 155 -6.13 -22.08 -6.39
CA HIS A 155 -6.66 -23.29 -5.78
C HIS A 155 -8.01 -23.72 -6.36
N ILE A 156 -8.67 -22.90 -7.18
CA ILE A 156 -9.96 -23.22 -7.79
C ILE A 156 -9.75 -24.20 -8.95
N PRO A 157 -10.36 -25.40 -8.93
CA PRO A 157 -10.18 -26.36 -10.02
C PRO A 157 -10.80 -25.84 -11.32
N ILE A 158 -10.10 -26.06 -12.44
CA ILE A 158 -10.58 -25.69 -13.80
C ILE A 158 -11.99 -26.22 -14.09
N LYS A 159 -12.34 -27.39 -13.52
CA LYS A 159 -13.67 -27.99 -13.63
C LYS A 159 -14.80 -27.07 -13.15
N HIS A 160 -14.55 -26.25 -12.14
CA HIS A 160 -15.51 -25.28 -11.65
C HIS A 160 -15.86 -24.26 -12.75
N PHE A 161 -14.84 -23.67 -13.40
CA PHE A 161 -15.03 -22.75 -14.52
C PHE A 161 -15.75 -23.41 -15.70
N GLN A 162 -15.43 -24.67 -16.00
CA GLN A 162 -16.14 -25.44 -17.04
C GLN A 162 -17.61 -25.64 -16.69
N SER A 163 -17.92 -26.01 -15.44
CA SER A 163 -19.30 -26.22 -14.99
C SER A 163 -20.15 -24.95 -15.02
N VAL A 164 -19.56 -23.79 -14.71
CA VAL A 164 -20.22 -22.48 -14.78
C VAL A 164 -20.48 -22.08 -16.24
N LEU A 165 -19.54 -22.40 -17.13
CA LEU A 165 -19.71 -22.16 -18.56
C LEU A 165 -20.82 -23.06 -19.17
N GLU A 166 -20.86 -24.32 -18.77
CA GLU A 166 -21.87 -25.30 -19.21
C GLU A 166 -23.26 -24.98 -18.67
N SER A 167 -23.37 -24.45 -17.45
CA SER A 167 -24.66 -24.03 -16.88
C SER A 167 -25.22 -22.76 -17.54
N GLY A 168 -24.37 -21.96 -18.20
CA GLY A 168 -24.77 -20.70 -18.84
C GLY A 168 -25.29 -19.64 -17.86
N THR A 169 -25.16 -19.90 -16.54
CA THR A 169 -25.59 -19.01 -15.47
C THR A 169 -24.43 -18.11 -15.09
N GLY A 170 -24.55 -16.82 -15.41
CA GLY A 170 -23.60 -15.82 -14.94
C GLY A 170 -23.68 -15.58 -13.42
N LEU A 171 -22.79 -14.73 -12.90
CA LEU A 171 -22.84 -14.33 -11.50
C LEU A 171 -24.12 -13.52 -11.20
N THR A 172 -24.61 -13.65 -9.98
CA THR A 172 -25.67 -12.79 -9.46
C THR A 172 -25.11 -11.43 -9.05
N GLU A 173 -25.92 -10.37 -9.13
CA GLU A 173 -25.50 -9.01 -8.71
C GLU A 173 -25.00 -8.98 -7.25
N GLU A 174 -25.60 -9.79 -6.37
CA GLU A 174 -25.16 -9.89 -4.99
C GLU A 174 -23.76 -10.50 -4.87
N GLU A 175 -23.44 -11.51 -5.68
CA GLU A 175 -22.11 -12.12 -5.71
C GLU A 175 -21.07 -11.15 -6.25
N VAL A 176 -21.39 -10.46 -7.35
CA VAL A 176 -20.55 -9.41 -7.94
C VAL A 176 -20.21 -8.35 -6.89
N GLN A 177 -21.21 -7.85 -6.17
CA GLN A 177 -20.99 -6.86 -5.10
C GLN A 177 -20.13 -7.40 -3.96
N CYS A 178 -20.36 -8.64 -3.51
CA CYS A 178 -19.54 -9.25 -2.47
C CYS A 178 -18.07 -9.42 -2.92
N ARG A 179 -17.84 -9.81 -4.17
CA ARG A 179 -16.50 -9.97 -4.76
C ARG A 179 -15.81 -8.62 -4.95
N ARG A 180 -16.56 -7.57 -5.33
CA ARG A 180 -16.07 -6.19 -5.45
C ARG A 180 -15.49 -5.69 -4.12
N VAL A 181 -16.10 -6.03 -2.98
CA VAL A 181 -15.57 -5.68 -1.65
C VAL A 181 -14.21 -6.36 -1.38
N THR A 182 -14.04 -7.61 -1.81
CA THR A 182 -12.79 -8.37 -1.60
C THR A 182 -11.66 -7.91 -2.54
N TYR A 183 -11.89 -7.94 -3.86
CA TYR A 183 -10.86 -7.68 -4.87
C TYR A 183 -10.68 -6.18 -5.12
N GLY A 184 -11.76 -5.41 -5.11
CA GLY A 184 -11.80 -4.00 -5.49
C GLY A 184 -12.18 -3.81 -6.95
N SER A 185 -12.45 -2.56 -7.33
CA SER A 185 -12.79 -2.20 -8.71
C SER A 185 -11.60 -2.36 -9.66
N ASN A 186 -11.87 -2.76 -10.91
CA ASN A 186 -10.88 -2.88 -11.97
C ASN A 186 -10.52 -1.51 -12.58
N LEU A 187 -9.99 -0.62 -11.74
CA LEU A 187 -9.60 0.73 -12.14
C LEU A 187 -8.16 1.01 -11.71
N ILE A 188 -7.33 1.48 -12.64
CA ILE A 188 -5.98 1.95 -12.36
C ILE A 188 -6.05 3.42 -11.93
N ASP A 189 -6.34 3.67 -10.65
CA ASP A 189 -6.34 5.02 -10.07
C ASP A 189 -4.94 5.44 -9.61
N VAL A 190 -4.37 6.45 -10.28
CA VAL A 190 -3.10 7.07 -9.88
C VAL A 190 -3.38 8.38 -9.17
N LYS A 191 -3.42 8.33 -7.84
CA LYS A 191 -3.65 9.53 -7.01
C LYS A 191 -2.49 10.51 -7.10
N LEU A 192 -2.77 11.66 -7.69
CA LEU A 192 -1.91 12.84 -7.65
C LEU A 192 -1.81 13.38 -6.22
N LYS A 193 -0.60 13.50 -5.67
CA LYS A 193 -0.40 14.26 -4.43
C LYS A 193 -0.79 15.73 -4.69
N PRO A 194 -1.37 16.49 -3.76
CA PRO A 194 -1.62 17.92 -3.95
C PRO A 194 -0.34 18.75 -3.88
N ILE A 195 -0.32 19.95 -4.47
CA ILE A 195 0.88 20.81 -4.58
C ILE A 195 1.41 21.20 -3.19
N LEU A 196 0.52 21.54 -2.26
CA LEU A 196 0.89 21.92 -0.90
C LEU A 196 1.66 20.82 -0.16
N VAL A 197 1.22 19.56 -0.30
CA VAL A 197 1.92 18.41 0.31
C VAL A 197 3.31 18.23 -0.30
N LEU A 198 3.48 18.57 -1.58
CA LEU A 198 4.77 18.50 -2.26
C LEU A 198 5.73 19.62 -1.79
N ILE A 199 5.23 20.83 -1.60
CA ILE A 199 6.01 21.93 -1.03
C ILE A 199 6.40 21.61 0.42
N PHE A 200 5.49 21.06 1.22
CA PHE A 200 5.74 20.75 2.62
C PHE A 200 6.79 19.64 2.80
N ILE A 201 6.73 18.59 1.99
CA ILE A 201 7.72 17.51 2.07
C ILE A 201 9.11 17.99 1.64
N GLU A 202 9.18 18.91 0.67
CA GLU A 202 10.42 19.52 0.22
C GLU A 202 10.96 20.51 1.26
N ALA A 203 10.12 21.36 1.85
CA ALA A 203 10.53 22.31 2.88
C ALA A 203 11.08 21.64 4.15
N ILE A 204 10.61 20.43 4.45
CA ILE A 204 11.14 19.58 5.53
C ILE A 204 12.32 18.73 5.01
N SER A 205 12.93 19.02 3.87
CA SER A 205 14.17 18.37 3.48
C SER A 205 15.31 18.81 4.43
N PRO A 206 16.23 17.91 4.83
CA PRO A 206 17.35 18.24 5.72
C PRO A 206 18.15 19.46 5.26
N PHE A 207 18.27 19.65 3.95
CA PHE A 207 18.94 20.77 3.32
C PHE A 207 18.30 22.12 3.71
N TYR A 208 16.98 22.27 3.53
CA TYR A 208 16.29 23.54 3.79
C TYR A 208 16.21 23.89 5.27
N ILE A 209 16.12 22.89 6.16
CA ILE A 209 16.17 23.13 7.61
C ILE A 209 17.53 23.66 8.03
N PHE A 210 18.61 23.07 7.52
CA PHE A 210 19.96 23.58 7.75
C PHE A 210 20.14 24.98 7.14
N GLN A 211 19.53 25.22 5.98
CA GLN A 211 19.57 26.51 5.32
C GLN A 211 18.89 27.62 6.15
N VAL A 212 17.70 27.36 6.69
CA VAL A 212 16.99 28.30 7.57
C VAL A 212 17.81 28.62 8.83
N PHE A 213 18.45 27.60 9.42
CA PHE A 213 19.34 27.80 10.57
C PHE A 213 20.54 28.69 10.22
N SER A 214 21.19 28.43 9.08
CA SER A 214 22.34 29.21 8.61
C SER A 214 21.97 30.66 8.30
N VAL A 215 20.83 30.88 7.64
CA VAL A 215 20.28 32.22 7.37
C VAL A 215 19.96 32.96 8.67
N SER A 216 19.40 32.26 9.67
CA SER A 216 19.09 32.86 10.97
C SER A 216 20.34 33.37 11.70
N ILE A 217 21.46 32.63 11.59
CA ILE A 217 22.75 33.07 12.13
C ILE A 217 23.23 34.32 11.40
N TRP A 218 23.18 34.35 10.07
CA TRP A 218 23.61 35.51 9.28
C TRP A 218 22.76 36.76 9.52
N PHE A 219 21.46 36.59 9.75
CA PHE A 219 20.59 37.68 10.20
C PHE A 219 21.00 38.22 11.58
N SER A 220 21.46 37.36 12.49
CA SER A 220 21.91 37.77 13.82
C SER A 220 23.28 38.46 13.81
N ASP A 221 24.08 38.27 12.76
CA ASP A 221 25.44 38.81 12.62
C ASP A 221 25.48 40.03 11.68
N GLU A 222 24.36 40.76 11.57
CA GLU A 222 24.21 41.98 10.75
C GLU A 222 24.44 41.80 9.23
N TYR A 223 24.46 40.56 8.73
CA TYR A 223 24.56 40.24 7.29
C TYR A 223 23.18 40.10 6.60
N GLU A 224 22.26 41.00 6.92
CA GLU A 224 20.84 40.92 6.51
C GLU A 224 20.65 40.92 4.98
N TYR A 225 21.42 41.74 4.25
CA TYR A 225 21.31 41.84 2.79
C TYR A 225 21.67 40.52 2.09
N TYR A 226 22.78 39.88 2.47
CA TYR A 226 23.20 38.61 1.88
C TYR A 226 22.24 37.48 2.27
N ALA A 227 21.78 37.47 3.53
CA ALA A 227 20.80 36.51 4.01
C ALA A 227 19.48 36.59 3.23
N SER A 228 19.00 37.80 2.92
CA SER A 228 17.77 38.01 2.14
C SER A 228 17.84 37.43 0.71
N ILE A 229 18.99 37.57 0.04
CA ILE A 229 19.21 37.04 -1.32
C ILE A 229 19.18 35.51 -1.31
N ILE A 230 19.79 34.88 -0.31
CA ILE A 230 19.77 33.42 -0.17
C ILE A 230 18.34 32.89 0.03
N VAL A 231 17.55 33.55 0.89
CA VAL A 231 16.14 33.18 1.08
C VAL A 231 15.37 33.29 -0.23
N LEU A 232 15.53 34.41 -0.95
CA LEU A 232 14.86 34.63 -2.23
C LEU A 232 15.22 33.55 -3.26
N MET A 233 16.51 33.25 -3.41
CA MET A 233 17.00 32.23 -4.34
C MET A 233 16.44 30.85 -4.02
N SER A 234 16.38 30.47 -2.74
CA SER A 234 15.85 29.17 -2.35
C SER A 234 14.33 29.06 -2.53
N VAL A 235 13.57 30.13 -2.30
CA VAL A 235 12.13 30.15 -2.61
C VAL A 235 11.90 29.97 -4.12
N MET A 236 12.68 30.66 -4.95
CA MET A 236 12.60 30.49 -6.40
C MET A 236 13.00 29.07 -6.83
N SER A 237 14.04 28.49 -6.22
CA SER A 237 14.46 27.11 -6.49
C SER A 237 13.34 26.11 -6.19
N ILE A 238 12.74 26.17 -5.00
CA ILE A 238 11.62 25.28 -4.63
C ILE A 238 10.45 25.45 -5.59
N ALA A 239 10.12 26.69 -5.97
CA ALA A 239 9.03 26.96 -6.91
C ALA A 239 9.29 26.33 -8.28
N ILE A 240 10.51 26.45 -8.80
CA ILE A 240 10.93 25.84 -10.07
C ILE A 240 10.90 24.31 -9.96
N ASP A 241 11.45 23.73 -8.89
CA ASP A 241 11.50 22.28 -8.68
C ASP A 241 10.09 21.66 -8.60
N VAL A 242 9.18 22.32 -7.88
CA VAL A 242 7.78 21.90 -7.77
C VAL A 242 7.07 22.01 -9.11
N TYR A 243 7.29 23.09 -9.86
CA TYR A 243 6.72 23.27 -11.19
C TYR A 243 7.22 22.20 -12.16
N GLN A 244 8.53 21.96 -12.19
CA GLN A 244 9.16 20.95 -13.04
C GLN A 244 8.66 19.54 -12.69
N THR A 245 8.62 19.19 -11.40
CA THR A 245 8.12 17.87 -10.94
C THR A 245 6.69 17.63 -11.38
N ARG A 246 5.83 18.66 -11.31
CA ARG A 246 4.44 18.59 -11.79
C ARG A 246 4.38 18.39 -13.28
N LEU A 247 5.07 19.24 -14.02
CA LEU A 247 5.09 19.22 -15.47
C LEU A 247 5.57 17.87 -15.99
N VAL A 248 6.69 17.37 -15.48
CA VAL A 248 7.23 16.04 -15.80
C VAL A 248 6.21 14.95 -15.47
N PHE A 249 5.56 15.01 -14.30
CA PHE A 249 4.51 14.06 -13.95
C PHE A 249 3.35 14.09 -14.95
N TYR A 250 2.85 15.26 -15.33
CA TYR A 250 1.76 15.39 -16.31
C TYR A 250 2.16 14.84 -17.68
N TYR A 251 3.36 15.15 -18.16
CA TYR A 251 3.85 14.60 -19.42
C TYR A 251 4.03 13.09 -19.36
N TRP A 252 4.59 12.55 -18.28
CA TRP A 252 4.76 11.12 -18.11
C TRP A 252 3.42 10.41 -17.98
N PHE A 253 2.49 10.97 -17.21
CA PHE A 253 1.14 10.48 -17.08
C PHE A 253 0.42 10.47 -18.44
N SER A 254 0.42 11.60 -19.15
CA SER A 254 -0.16 11.71 -20.48
C SER A 254 0.49 10.74 -21.46
N PHE A 255 1.81 10.62 -21.47
CA PHE A 255 2.53 9.69 -22.33
C PHE A 255 2.24 8.23 -22.00
N PHE A 256 2.22 7.84 -20.71
CA PHE A 256 1.93 6.47 -20.29
C PHE A 256 0.48 6.10 -20.55
N PHE A 257 -0.47 6.98 -20.26
CA PHE A 257 -1.87 6.75 -20.60
C PHE A 257 -2.05 6.72 -22.11
N SER A 258 -1.48 7.66 -22.86
CA SER A 258 -1.59 7.68 -24.32
C SER A 258 -0.91 6.46 -24.96
N LYS A 259 0.21 5.96 -24.42
CA LYS A 259 0.88 4.75 -24.89
C LYS A 259 0.19 3.46 -24.45
N SER A 260 -0.37 3.43 -23.24
CA SER A 260 -1.23 2.34 -22.75
C SER A 260 -2.50 2.25 -23.59
N VAL A 261 -3.15 3.40 -23.85
CA VAL A 261 -4.29 3.55 -24.75
C VAL A 261 -3.88 3.14 -26.15
N TYR A 262 -2.78 3.63 -26.73
CA TYR A 262 -2.34 3.24 -28.07
C TYR A 262 -2.06 1.73 -28.17
N ARG A 263 -1.35 1.14 -27.20
CA ARG A 263 -1.09 -0.31 -27.16
C ARG A 263 -2.38 -1.12 -26.98
N SER A 264 -3.31 -0.61 -26.18
CA SER A 264 -4.66 -1.17 -26.04
C SER A 264 -5.42 -1.06 -27.36
N GLN A 265 -5.33 0.07 -28.06
CA GLN A 265 -5.95 0.30 -29.36
C GLN A 265 -5.32 -0.56 -30.46
N GLU A 266 -4.02 -0.88 -30.40
CA GLU A 266 -3.36 -1.77 -31.34
C GLU A 266 -3.79 -3.23 -31.12
N ARG A 267 -3.94 -3.66 -29.85
CA ARG A 267 -4.54 -4.94 -29.49
C ARG A 267 -6.03 -4.99 -29.87
N LYS A 268 -6.76 -3.91 -29.62
CA LYS A 268 -8.16 -3.72 -30.01
C LYS A 268 -8.29 -3.68 -31.53
N LEU A 269 -7.36 -3.10 -32.29
CA LEU A 269 -7.32 -3.10 -33.77
C LEU A 269 -7.12 -4.51 -34.31
N ARG A 270 -6.32 -5.34 -33.61
CA ARG A 270 -6.17 -6.77 -33.91
C ARG A 270 -7.38 -7.61 -33.49
N SER A 271 -8.21 -7.13 -32.57
CA SER A 271 -9.46 -7.78 -32.13
C SER A 271 -10.73 -7.01 -32.55
N MET A 272 -10.62 -6.02 -33.44
CA MET A 272 -11.66 -5.02 -33.78
C MET A 272 -12.68 -5.57 -34.77
N VAL A 273 -13.01 -6.83 -34.60
CA VAL A 273 -14.33 -7.31 -34.96
C VAL A 273 -15.35 -6.98 -33.85
N GLN A 274 -14.95 -6.70 -32.60
CA GLN A 274 -15.85 -6.20 -31.54
C GLN A 274 -15.07 -5.59 -30.36
N SER A 275 -15.19 -4.28 -30.11
CA SER A 275 -14.80 -3.67 -28.82
C SER A 275 -15.52 -2.33 -28.66
N SER A 276 -16.80 -2.36 -28.36
CA SER A 276 -17.50 -1.23 -27.72
C SER A 276 -16.93 -0.99 -26.31
N ASN A 277 -17.04 0.24 -25.81
CA ASN A 277 -16.72 0.57 -24.39
C ASN A 277 -17.66 -0.15 -23.40
N GLU A 278 -18.75 -0.68 -23.93
CA GLU A 278 -19.73 -1.51 -23.27
C GLU A 278 -19.50 -2.97 -23.66
N VAL A 279 -19.49 -3.85 -22.66
CA VAL A 279 -19.35 -5.30 -22.83
C VAL A 279 -20.65 -5.95 -22.38
N ASP A 280 -21.17 -6.83 -23.22
CA ASP A 280 -22.30 -7.67 -22.87
C ASP A 280 -21.80 -8.79 -21.97
N VAL A 281 -22.25 -8.78 -20.71
CA VAL A 281 -21.93 -9.83 -19.74
C VAL A 281 -23.16 -10.65 -19.42
N LEU A 282 -22.99 -11.96 -19.39
CA LEU A 282 -24.00 -12.91 -18.95
C LEU A 282 -24.12 -12.81 -17.42
N ARG A 283 -25.31 -12.45 -16.94
CA ARG A 283 -25.70 -12.52 -15.53
C ARG A 283 -26.81 -13.56 -15.35
N ALA A 284 -27.10 -13.93 -14.10
CA ALA A 284 -28.19 -14.87 -13.78
C ALA A 284 -29.56 -14.44 -14.36
N ASP A 285 -29.80 -13.13 -14.50
CA ASP A 285 -31.04 -12.55 -15.04
C ASP A 285 -31.02 -12.29 -16.57
N GLY A 286 -29.95 -12.70 -17.27
CA GLY A 286 -29.77 -12.52 -18.71
C GLY A 286 -28.52 -11.74 -19.13
N VAL A 287 -28.41 -11.42 -20.43
CA VAL A 287 -27.30 -10.62 -20.97
C VAL A 287 -27.50 -9.15 -20.60
N LYS A 288 -26.53 -8.54 -19.93
CA LYS A 288 -26.55 -7.14 -19.54
C LYS A 288 -25.33 -6.42 -20.10
N THR A 289 -25.57 -5.30 -20.77
CA THR A 289 -24.53 -4.41 -21.26
C THR A 289 -24.01 -3.57 -20.09
N ILE A 290 -22.73 -3.75 -19.73
CA ILE A 290 -22.07 -3.00 -18.66
C ILE A 290 -20.82 -2.30 -19.16
N ASN A 291 -20.38 -1.26 -18.44
CA ASN A 291 -19.16 -0.55 -18.79
C ASN A 291 -17.94 -1.46 -18.55
N SER A 292 -16.94 -1.38 -19.43
CA SER A 292 -15.68 -2.14 -19.32
C SER A 292 -14.97 -1.99 -17.95
N GLU A 293 -15.20 -0.89 -17.25
CA GLU A 293 -14.68 -0.63 -15.89
C GLU A 293 -15.27 -1.59 -14.83
N GLU A 294 -16.49 -2.08 -15.07
CA GLU A 294 -17.22 -3.02 -14.20
C GLU A 294 -16.96 -4.49 -14.59
N VAL A 295 -16.32 -4.77 -15.72
CA VAL A 295 -16.15 -6.14 -16.25
C VAL A 295 -15.19 -7.01 -15.44
N GLY A 296 -14.22 -6.41 -14.75
CA GLY A 296 -13.32 -7.19 -13.88
C GLY A 296 -14.03 -7.89 -12.71
N GLU A 297 -15.31 -7.59 -12.52
CA GLU A 297 -16.14 -8.07 -11.42
C GLU A 297 -16.82 -9.41 -11.72
N ASP A 298 -16.86 -9.80 -13.00
CA ASP A 298 -17.57 -11.01 -13.47
C ASP A 298 -16.62 -12.19 -13.76
N PHE A 299 -15.31 -11.97 -13.81
CA PHE A 299 -14.30 -12.97 -14.21
C PHE A 299 -13.65 -13.75 -13.05
N PHE A 300 -13.79 -13.28 -11.81
CA PHE A 300 -13.16 -13.85 -10.61
C PHE A 300 -14.19 -14.22 -9.59
#